data_AF-A0A1Y1M7A7-F1
#
_entry.id   AF-A0A1Y1M7A7-F1
#
_cell.length_a   1.000
_cell.length_b   1.000
_cell.length_c   1.000
_cell.angle_alpha   90.00
_cell.angle_beta   90.00
_cell.angle_gamma   90.00
#
_symmetry.space_group_name_H-M   'P 1'
#
loop_
_entity.id
_entity.type
_entity.pdbx_description
1 polymer ?
#
loop_
_entity_poly.entity_id
_entity_poly.type
_entity_poly.pdbx_seq_one_letter_code
_entity_poly.pdbx_strand_id
1 'polypeptide(L)'
;MNARLFLYLVSFITLSVAADPPLEDEETRGKAYIKLLNEKTATRFNRETLASWKYDSNITEQNLEEQLKVSTESAKEAKEDWLKTIKFDWGSFSDYDLRRQFKKFSILGRSALPEEKFLKLEKSISDMETIYSTAKICDYNNKTNCDLSLEPEITDILATSRDPEELKHVWVEWRRKNAPARELFKEYVKYVNEVAVLNNFTSNTAYWLHNYESSTFVQEVDTIWEQLKPLYQQLHAYIRFKLRQRYGSIVSKRGPIPAHLLGNMWAQSWVNVADFTI
;
A
#
# COMPACT_ATOMS: atom_id res chain seq x y z
N MET A 1 -2.59 -10.67 88.14
CA MET A 1 -1.44 -11.18 87.36
C MET A 1 -1.89 -12.45 86.65
N ASN A 2 -2.09 -12.38 85.33
CA ASN A 2 -2.03 -13.46 84.33
C ASN A 2 -2.78 -13.03 83.07
N ALA A 3 -2.03 -12.41 82.15
CA ALA A 3 -2.45 -12.13 80.79
C ALA A 3 -2.53 -13.44 80.00
N ARG A 4 -3.56 -13.61 79.17
CA ARG A 4 -3.59 -14.64 78.13
C ARG A 4 -3.78 -13.97 76.77
N LEU A 5 -2.74 -14.17 75.96
CA LEU A 5 -2.51 -13.77 74.57
C LEU A 5 -3.72 -14.07 73.66
N PHE A 6 -4.12 -13.09 72.87
CA PHE A 6 -4.89 -13.30 71.63
C PHE A 6 -3.92 -13.71 70.51
N LEU A 7 -4.14 -14.90 69.93
CA LEU A 7 -3.47 -15.36 68.71
C LEU A 7 -4.24 -14.81 67.51
N TYR A 8 -3.66 -13.82 66.82
CA TYR A 8 -4.11 -13.41 65.49
C TYR A 8 -3.41 -14.29 64.44
N LEU A 9 -4.18 -15.10 63.73
CA LEU A 9 -3.72 -15.91 62.61
C LEU A 9 -3.81 -15.03 61.35
N VAL A 10 -2.68 -14.48 60.91
CA VAL A 10 -2.58 -13.76 59.64
C VAL A 10 -2.33 -14.80 58.54
N SER A 11 -3.36 -15.14 57.77
CA SER A 11 -3.23 -15.94 56.56
C SER A 11 -2.66 -15.06 55.43
N PHE A 12 -1.37 -15.21 55.14
CA PHE A 12 -0.79 -14.71 53.90
C PHE A 12 -1.31 -15.57 52.74
N ILE A 13 -2.29 -15.05 52.00
CA ILE A 13 -2.62 -15.57 50.67
C ILE A 13 -1.55 -15.01 49.74
N THR A 14 -0.51 -15.79 49.48
CA THR A 14 0.36 -15.54 48.33
C THR A 14 -0.46 -15.84 47.08
N LEU A 15 -0.88 -14.80 46.36
CA LEU A 15 -1.24 -14.93 44.95
C LEU A 15 0.02 -15.37 44.21
N SER A 16 0.26 -16.67 44.15
CA SER A 16 1.18 -17.25 43.19
C SER A 16 0.57 -16.99 41.81
N VAL A 17 1.07 -15.96 41.12
CA VAL A 17 0.99 -15.93 39.66
C VAL A 17 1.55 -17.28 39.22
N ALA A 18 0.72 -18.11 38.60
CA ALA A 18 1.16 -19.41 38.12
C ALA A 18 2.23 -19.17 37.05
N ALA A 19 3.50 -19.21 37.45
CA ALA A 19 4.62 -19.20 36.53
C ALA A 19 4.60 -20.53 35.77
N ASP A 20 4.71 -20.47 34.45
CA ASP A 20 4.92 -21.63 33.57
C ASP A 20 6.38 -21.56 33.10
N PRO A 21 7.33 -22.21 33.81
CA PRO A 21 8.76 -22.04 33.55
C PRO A 21 9.19 -22.40 32.12
N PRO A 22 8.63 -23.45 31.47
CA PRO A 22 8.83 -23.70 30.04
C PRO A 22 8.45 -22.52 29.13
N LEU A 23 7.31 -21.87 29.38
CA LEU A 23 6.87 -20.72 28.60
C LEU A 23 7.79 -19.52 28.81
N GLU A 24 8.20 -19.27 30.05
CA GLU A 24 9.08 -18.15 30.41
C GLU A 24 10.49 -18.30 29.79
N ASP A 25 11.02 -19.53 29.71
CA ASP A 25 12.25 -19.83 28.97
C ASP A 25 12.09 -19.58 27.47
N GLU A 26 10.99 -20.04 26.87
CA GLU A 26 10.73 -19.84 25.45
C GLU A 26 10.54 -18.36 25.09
N GLU A 27 9.85 -17.58 25.93
CA GLU A 27 9.75 -16.13 25.78
C GLU A 27 11.11 -15.45 25.86
N THR A 28 11.98 -15.88 26.77
CA THR A 28 13.34 -15.35 26.90
C THR A 28 14.16 -15.63 25.64
N ARG A 29 14.09 -16.86 25.10
CA ARG A 29 14.70 -17.21 23.81
C ARG A 29 14.08 -16.40 22.66
N GLY A 30 12.76 -16.19 22.70
CA GLY A 30 12.02 -15.41 21.72
C GLY A 30 12.46 -13.94 21.69
N LYS A 31 12.68 -13.32 22.86
CA LYS A 31 13.20 -11.94 22.98
C LYS A 31 14.59 -11.81 22.35
N ALA A 32 15.49 -12.73 22.68
CA ALA A 32 16.84 -12.74 22.09
C ALA A 32 16.78 -12.96 20.57
N TYR A 33 15.93 -13.86 20.10
CA TYR A 33 15.72 -14.12 18.68
C TYR A 33 15.18 -12.91 17.93
N ILE A 34 14.15 -12.23 18.44
CA ILE A 34 13.58 -11.04 17.81
C ILE A 34 14.59 -9.90 17.74
N LYS A 35 15.43 -9.72 18.78
CA LYS A 35 16.51 -8.72 18.73
C LYS A 35 17.46 -8.98 17.56
N LEU A 36 17.93 -10.23 17.41
CA LEU A 36 18.79 -10.63 16.29
C LEU A 36 18.07 -10.45 14.94
N LEU A 37 16.80 -10.83 14.86
CA LEU A 37 16.01 -10.74 13.64
C LEU A 37 15.78 -9.28 13.21
N ASN A 38 15.59 -8.37 14.16
CA ASN A 38 15.48 -6.94 13.90
C ASN A 38 16.78 -6.37 13.33
N GLU A 39 17.93 -6.70 13.91
CA GLU A 39 19.25 -6.28 13.41
C GLU A 39 19.50 -6.79 11.98
N LYS A 40 19.27 -8.09 11.74
CA LYS A 40 19.41 -8.70 10.41
C LYS A 40 18.46 -8.07 9.39
N THR A 41 17.19 -7.87 9.76
CA THR A 41 16.18 -7.28 8.89
C THR A 41 16.51 -5.83 8.53
N ALA A 42 17.05 -5.05 9.47
CA ALA A 42 17.48 -3.68 9.21
C ALA A 42 18.59 -3.63 8.13
N THR A 43 19.60 -4.50 8.22
CA THR A 43 20.65 -4.60 7.20
C THR A 43 20.09 -5.03 5.84
N ARG A 44 19.23 -6.05 5.81
CA ARG A 44 18.60 -6.53 4.58
C ARG A 44 17.76 -5.43 3.90
N PHE A 45 16.90 -4.76 4.66
CA PHE A 45 16.05 -3.69 4.15
C PHE A 45 16.85 -2.48 3.66
N ASN A 46 17.97 -2.14 4.31
CA ASN A 46 18.85 -1.10 3.81
C ASN A 46 19.39 -1.45 2.42
N ARG A 47 19.87 -2.69 2.22
CA ARG A 47 20.37 -3.18 0.93
C ARG A 47 19.27 -3.17 -0.15
N GLU A 48 18.08 -3.68 0.15
CA GLU A 48 16.92 -3.64 -0.77
C GLU A 48 16.54 -2.21 -1.15
N THR A 49 16.46 -1.32 -0.16
CA THR A 49 16.08 0.09 -0.36
C THR A 49 17.09 0.81 -1.26
N LEU A 50 18.39 0.58 -1.06
CA LEU A 50 19.43 1.19 -1.89
C LEU A 50 19.36 0.71 -3.34
N ALA A 51 19.11 -0.58 -3.57
CA ALA A 51 18.97 -1.13 -4.91
C ALA A 51 17.71 -0.59 -5.63
N SER A 52 16.56 -0.54 -4.93
CA SER A 52 15.33 0.08 -5.46
C SER A 52 15.54 1.56 -5.79
N TRP A 53 16.09 2.33 -4.85
CA TRP A 53 16.36 3.75 -5.05
C TRP A 53 17.26 4.00 -6.27
N LYS A 54 18.28 3.16 -6.48
CA LYS A 54 19.18 3.27 -7.63
C LYS A 54 18.45 3.11 -8.96
N TYR A 55 17.47 2.22 -9.03
CA TYR A 55 16.63 2.07 -10.22
C TYR A 55 15.60 3.20 -10.36
N ASP A 56 14.89 3.53 -9.28
CA ASP A 56 13.85 4.57 -9.27
C ASP A 56 14.41 5.95 -9.65
N SER A 57 15.65 6.24 -9.23
CA SER A 57 16.36 7.49 -9.57
C SER A 57 17.09 7.45 -10.90
N ASN A 58 17.29 6.26 -11.50
CA ASN A 58 17.99 6.07 -12.76
C ASN A 58 17.56 4.77 -13.46
N ILE A 59 16.50 4.87 -14.26
CA ILE A 59 15.86 3.71 -14.92
C ILE A 59 16.77 3.18 -16.04
N THR A 60 17.46 2.09 -15.77
CA THR A 60 18.31 1.36 -16.73
C THR A 60 18.17 -0.15 -16.53
N GLU A 61 18.46 -0.94 -17.56
CA GLU A 61 18.42 -2.40 -17.49
C GLU A 61 19.39 -2.95 -16.44
N GLN A 62 20.59 -2.36 -16.32
CA GLN A 62 21.58 -2.74 -15.32
C GLN A 62 21.08 -2.53 -13.88
N ASN A 63 20.45 -1.38 -13.61
CA ASN A 63 19.92 -1.11 -12.27
C ASN A 63 18.71 -2.00 -11.95
N LEU A 64 17.89 -2.32 -12.95
CA LEU A 64 16.78 -3.28 -12.80
C LEU A 64 17.30 -4.68 -12.45
N GLU A 65 18.34 -5.16 -13.14
CA GLU A 65 18.94 -6.47 -12.85
C GLU A 65 19.49 -6.51 -11.41
N GLU A 66 20.16 -5.45 -10.96
CA GLU A 66 20.65 -5.33 -9.59
C GLU A 66 19.52 -5.35 -8.56
N GLN A 67 18.45 -4.59 -8.79
CA GLN A 67 17.26 -4.58 -7.93
C GLN A 67 16.62 -5.98 -7.83
N LEU A 68 16.38 -6.64 -8.96
CA LEU A 68 15.77 -7.97 -8.99
C LEU A 68 16.64 -9.02 -8.30
N LYS A 69 17.96 -8.94 -8.47
CA LYS A 69 18.92 -9.81 -7.78
C LYS A 69 18.83 -9.61 -6.26
N VAL A 70 18.94 -8.37 -5.78
CA VAL A 70 18.90 -8.06 -4.34
C VAL A 70 17.55 -8.45 -3.72
N SER A 71 16.44 -8.20 -4.41
CA SER A 71 15.08 -8.59 -3.98
C SER A 71 14.97 -10.12 -3.85
N THR A 72 15.53 -10.87 -4.80
CA THR A 72 15.51 -12.34 -4.77
C THR A 72 16.37 -12.93 -3.65
N GLU A 73 17.58 -12.41 -3.44
CA GLU A 73 18.45 -12.81 -2.33
C GLU A 73 17.79 -12.54 -0.97
N SER A 74 17.19 -11.37 -0.84
CA SER A 74 16.52 -10.95 0.39
C SER A 74 15.24 -11.75 0.67
N ALA A 75 14.49 -12.15 -0.36
CA ALA A 75 13.36 -13.05 -0.22
C ALA A 75 13.78 -14.45 0.29
N LYS A 76 14.94 -14.96 -0.16
CA LYS A 76 15.51 -16.23 0.34
C LYS A 76 15.86 -16.11 1.82
N GLU A 77 16.58 -15.06 2.21
CA GLU A 77 16.93 -14.79 3.61
C GLU A 77 15.69 -14.64 4.50
N ALA A 78 14.66 -13.93 4.03
CA ALA A 78 13.40 -13.75 4.77
C ALA A 78 12.69 -15.09 5.00
N LYS A 79 12.72 -16.00 4.02
CA LYS A 79 12.12 -17.33 4.14
C LYS A 79 12.86 -18.22 5.14
N GLU A 80 14.19 -18.13 5.20
CA GLU A 80 15.00 -18.83 6.21
C GLU A 80 14.69 -18.32 7.63
N ASP A 81 14.53 -17.01 7.78
CA ASP A 81 14.16 -16.41 9.07
C ASP A 81 12.75 -16.84 9.47
N TRP A 82 11.78 -16.77 8.55
CA TRP A 82 10.42 -17.20 8.78
C TRP A 82 10.31 -18.67 9.24
N LEU A 83 11.07 -19.58 8.63
CA LEU A 83 11.15 -21.00 9.05
C LEU A 83 11.63 -21.18 10.50
N LYS A 84 12.35 -20.21 11.06
CA LYS A 84 12.74 -20.19 12.48
C LYS A 84 11.64 -19.53 13.32
N THR A 85 11.08 -18.41 12.87
CA THR A 85 10.00 -17.67 13.56
C THR A 85 8.81 -18.57 13.85
N ILE A 86 8.34 -19.35 12.88
CA ILE A 86 7.12 -20.17 13.03
C ILE A 86 7.28 -21.39 13.93
N LYS A 87 8.50 -21.68 14.41
CA LYS A 87 8.77 -22.79 15.34
C LYS A 87 8.51 -22.43 16.80
N PHE A 88 8.44 -21.15 17.12
CA PHE A 88 8.09 -20.67 18.46
C PHE A 88 6.59 -20.78 18.68
N ASP A 89 6.15 -21.19 19.87
CA ASP A 89 4.74 -21.09 20.27
C ASP A 89 4.41 -19.65 20.73
N TRP A 90 4.66 -18.69 19.85
CA TRP A 90 4.56 -17.27 20.17
C TRP A 90 3.13 -16.81 20.44
N GLY A 91 2.11 -17.60 20.08
CA GLY A 91 0.72 -17.32 20.39
C GLY A 91 0.41 -17.37 21.89
N SER A 92 1.16 -18.21 22.61
CA SER A 92 1.04 -18.42 24.06
C SER A 92 1.84 -17.42 24.90
N PHE A 93 2.69 -16.60 24.26
CA PHE A 93 3.53 -15.61 24.95
C PHE A 93 2.66 -14.63 25.74
N SER A 94 3.04 -14.38 26.99
CA SER A 94 2.45 -13.39 27.89
C SER A 94 2.77 -11.96 27.44
N ASP A 95 3.99 -11.73 26.94
CA ASP A 95 4.47 -10.42 26.48
C ASP A 95 3.77 -10.02 25.16
N TYR A 96 2.91 -9.00 25.25
CA TYR A 96 2.12 -8.51 24.12
C TYR A 96 2.99 -7.99 22.98
N ASP A 97 4.04 -7.22 23.28
CA ASP A 97 4.89 -6.60 22.26
C ASP A 97 5.74 -7.66 21.56
N LEU A 98 6.21 -8.65 22.31
CA LEU A 98 6.89 -9.81 21.74
C LEU A 98 5.97 -10.58 20.81
N ARG A 99 4.78 -10.97 21.29
CA ARG A 99 3.76 -11.68 20.50
C ARG A 99 3.40 -10.92 19.23
N ARG A 100 3.29 -9.59 19.30
CA ARG A 100 3.00 -8.74 18.15
C ARG A 100 4.14 -8.71 17.12
N GLN A 101 5.40 -8.68 17.56
CA GLN A 101 6.55 -8.78 16.67
C GLN A 101 6.59 -10.13 15.96
N PHE A 102 6.39 -11.23 16.69
CA PHE A 102 6.29 -12.57 16.11
C PHE A 102 5.14 -12.69 15.10
N LYS A 103 3.95 -12.16 15.44
CA LYS A 103 2.82 -12.09 14.49
C LYS A 103 3.23 -11.43 13.19
N LYS A 104 3.93 -10.29 13.23
CA LYS A 104 4.42 -9.61 12.01
C LYS A 104 5.46 -10.44 11.24
N PHE A 105 6.47 -10.99 11.91
CA PHE A 105 7.50 -11.81 11.26
C PHE A 105 7.00 -13.18 10.78
N SER A 106 5.84 -13.64 11.25
CA SER A 106 5.18 -14.86 10.79
C SER A 106 4.49 -14.70 9.43
N ILE A 107 4.35 -13.46 8.95
CA ILE A 107 3.77 -13.14 7.64
C ILE A 107 4.94 -12.83 6.68
N LEU A 108 5.17 -13.74 5.74
CA LEU A 108 6.32 -13.70 4.82
C LEU A 108 6.09 -12.74 3.63
N GLY A 109 4.82 -12.38 3.36
CA GLY A 109 4.45 -11.52 2.25
C GLY A 109 4.81 -12.14 0.90
N ARG A 110 5.32 -11.33 -0.04
CA ARG A 110 5.65 -11.77 -1.41
C ARG A 110 6.70 -12.87 -1.44
N SER A 111 7.63 -12.89 -0.48
CA SER A 111 8.68 -13.89 -0.35
C SER A 111 8.16 -15.32 -0.08
N ALA A 112 6.86 -15.48 0.17
CA ALA A 112 6.21 -16.79 0.22
C ALA A 112 6.15 -17.48 -1.14
N LEU A 113 6.16 -16.73 -2.25
CA LEU A 113 6.14 -17.28 -3.60
C LEU A 113 7.39 -18.13 -3.88
N PRO A 114 7.28 -19.18 -4.73
CA PRO A 114 8.44 -19.79 -5.36
C PRO A 114 9.25 -18.76 -6.16
N GLU A 115 10.58 -18.91 -6.21
CA GLU A 115 11.51 -17.97 -6.83
C GLU A 115 11.12 -17.55 -8.25
N GLU A 116 10.72 -18.51 -9.10
CA GLU A 116 10.27 -18.21 -10.47
C GLU A 116 9.05 -17.27 -10.49
N LYS A 117 8.07 -17.51 -9.61
CA LYS A 117 6.86 -16.68 -9.53
C LYS A 117 7.14 -15.33 -8.87
N PHE A 118 8.03 -15.31 -7.87
CA PHE A 118 8.50 -14.08 -7.24
C PHE A 118 9.16 -13.16 -8.27
N LEU A 119 10.10 -13.67 -9.06
CA LEU A 119 10.75 -12.92 -10.14
C LEU A 119 9.76 -12.40 -11.17
N LYS A 120 8.76 -13.21 -11.57
CA LYS A 120 7.71 -12.77 -12.49
C LYS A 120 6.89 -11.63 -11.89
N LEU A 121 6.47 -11.73 -10.63
CA LEU A 121 5.73 -10.67 -9.95
C LEU A 121 6.55 -9.37 -9.87
N GLU A 122 7.79 -9.44 -9.41
CA GLU A 122 8.66 -8.27 -9.26
C GLU A 122 8.92 -7.61 -10.62
N LYS A 123 9.18 -8.41 -11.67
CA LYS A 123 9.32 -7.90 -13.04
C LYS A 123 8.03 -7.25 -13.55
N SER A 124 6.85 -7.85 -13.33
CA SER A 124 5.57 -7.24 -13.72
C SER A 124 5.37 -5.87 -13.04
N ILE A 125 5.79 -5.73 -11.78
CA ILE A 125 5.72 -4.46 -11.03
C ILE A 125 6.65 -3.42 -11.67
N SER A 126 7.94 -3.74 -11.84
CA SER A 126 8.91 -2.82 -12.44
C SER A 126 8.56 -2.44 -13.88
N ASP A 127 8.02 -3.37 -14.67
CA ASP A 127 7.57 -3.09 -16.03
C ASP A 127 6.37 -2.12 -16.03
N MET A 128 5.41 -2.28 -15.10
CA MET A 128 4.29 -1.34 -14.94
C MET A 128 4.76 0.06 -14.48
N GLU A 129 5.69 0.12 -13.54
CA GLU A 129 6.30 1.36 -13.05
C GLU A 129 7.03 2.09 -14.18
N THR A 130 7.80 1.37 -15.00
CA THR A 130 8.50 1.91 -16.17
C THR A 130 7.54 2.46 -17.21
N ILE A 131 6.48 1.71 -17.55
CA ILE A 131 5.46 2.16 -18.50
C ILE A 131 4.87 3.49 -18.02
N TYR A 132 4.56 3.59 -16.73
CA TYR A 132 3.96 4.79 -16.17
C TYR A 132 4.93 5.98 -16.14
N SER A 133 6.16 5.77 -15.67
CA SER A 133 7.14 6.86 -15.47
C SER A 133 7.75 7.39 -16.78
N THR A 134 7.82 6.55 -17.82
CA THR A 134 8.45 6.90 -19.10
C THR A 134 7.44 7.23 -20.21
N ALA A 135 6.13 7.13 -19.94
CA ALA A 135 5.10 7.43 -20.92
C ALA A 135 5.16 8.89 -21.38
N LYS A 136 5.16 9.08 -22.70
CA LYS A 136 5.08 10.40 -23.35
C LYS A 136 3.96 10.45 -24.38
N ILE A 137 3.28 11.58 -24.47
CA ILE A 137 2.20 11.83 -25.44
C ILE A 137 2.61 12.92 -26.44
N CYS A 138 1.89 12.98 -27.56
CA CYS A 138 2.05 14.07 -28.52
C CYS A 138 1.20 15.28 -28.15
N ASP A 139 1.74 16.46 -28.40
CA ASP A 139 1.06 17.74 -28.19
C ASP A 139 -0.21 17.85 -29.06
N TYR A 140 -1.24 18.51 -28.52
CA TYR A 140 -2.52 18.69 -29.19
C TYR A 140 -2.41 19.58 -30.44
N ASN A 141 -1.65 20.68 -30.33
CA ASN A 141 -1.48 21.68 -31.37
C ASN A 141 -0.33 21.32 -32.34
N ASN A 142 0.72 20.68 -31.84
CA ASN A 142 1.87 20.24 -32.64
C ASN A 142 2.11 18.73 -32.54
N LYS A 143 1.44 17.95 -33.39
CA LYS A 143 1.49 16.48 -33.36
C LYS A 143 2.87 15.87 -33.66
N THR A 144 3.85 16.65 -34.10
CA THR A 144 5.24 16.17 -34.27
C THR A 144 6.04 16.24 -32.97
N ASN A 145 5.61 17.06 -32.00
CA ASN A 145 6.18 17.07 -30.66
C ASN A 145 5.54 15.97 -29.81
N CYS A 146 6.28 14.89 -29.55
CA CYS A 146 5.82 13.73 -28.78
C CYS A 146 6.56 13.53 -27.46
N ASP A 147 7.01 14.65 -26.86
CA ASP A 147 7.86 14.63 -25.69
C ASP A 147 7.15 15.03 -24.38
N LEU A 148 5.81 15.16 -24.38
CA LEU A 148 5.08 15.58 -23.18
C LEU A 148 4.98 14.44 -22.17
N SER A 149 5.59 14.62 -21.00
CA SER A 149 5.55 13.68 -19.89
C SER A 149 4.45 14.04 -18.89
N LEU A 150 4.15 13.14 -17.94
CA LEU A 150 3.12 13.42 -16.92
C LEU A 150 3.45 14.69 -16.13
N GLU A 151 4.70 14.78 -15.66
CA GLU A 151 5.20 15.86 -14.82
C GLU A 151 6.41 16.54 -15.49
N PRO A 152 6.39 17.87 -15.71
CA PRO A 152 5.29 18.79 -15.41
C PRO A 152 4.26 18.92 -16.55
N GLU A 153 4.59 18.56 -17.80
CA GLU A 153 3.86 19.08 -18.97
C GLU A 153 2.36 18.76 -18.98
N ILE A 154 2.00 17.48 -18.85
CA ILE A 154 0.58 17.07 -18.90
C ILE A 154 -0.18 17.59 -17.68
N THR A 155 0.44 17.56 -16.49
CA THR A 155 -0.14 18.09 -15.25
C THR A 155 -0.41 19.60 -15.38
N ASP A 156 0.51 20.36 -15.94
CA ASP A 156 0.37 21.81 -16.18
C ASP A 156 -0.73 22.11 -17.20
N ILE A 157 -0.80 21.37 -18.30
CA ILE A 157 -1.87 21.51 -19.30
C ILE A 157 -3.22 21.26 -18.63
N LEU A 158 -3.37 20.18 -17.86
CA LEU A 158 -4.64 19.88 -17.18
C LEU A 158 -5.00 20.93 -16.13
N ALA A 159 -4.02 21.48 -15.42
CA ALA A 159 -4.26 22.49 -14.40
C ALA A 159 -4.67 23.85 -15.01
N THR A 160 -4.06 24.25 -16.13
CA THR A 160 -4.15 25.63 -16.64
C THR A 160 -4.99 25.77 -17.90
N SER A 161 -5.04 24.76 -18.77
CA SER A 161 -5.83 24.83 -20.00
C SER A 161 -7.32 24.91 -19.67
N ARG A 162 -8.04 25.59 -20.57
CA ARG A 162 -9.49 25.73 -20.54
C ARG A 162 -10.11 25.37 -21.89
N ASP A 163 -9.33 24.79 -22.81
CA ASP A 163 -9.84 24.21 -24.05
C ASP A 163 -10.32 22.77 -23.77
N PRO A 164 -11.63 22.48 -23.89
CA PRO A 164 -12.15 21.14 -23.59
C PRO A 164 -11.58 20.04 -24.51
N GLU A 165 -11.21 20.33 -25.76
CA GLU A 165 -10.66 19.32 -26.66
C GLU A 165 -9.16 19.06 -26.39
N GLU A 166 -8.39 20.07 -25.99
CA GLU A 166 -7.01 19.88 -25.52
C GLU A 166 -6.97 19.04 -24.24
N LEU A 167 -7.80 19.39 -23.25
CA LEU A 167 -7.93 18.64 -21.99
C LEU A 167 -8.32 17.18 -22.24
N LYS A 168 -9.24 16.95 -23.17
CA LYS A 168 -9.67 15.62 -23.57
C LYS A 168 -8.56 14.85 -24.30
N HIS A 169 -7.82 15.52 -25.19
CA HIS A 169 -6.68 14.91 -25.90
C HIS A 169 -5.64 14.38 -24.91
N VAL A 170 -5.16 15.22 -24.00
CA VAL A 170 -4.14 14.79 -23.03
C VAL A 170 -4.66 13.69 -22.10
N TRP A 171 -5.92 13.78 -21.66
CA TRP A 171 -6.54 12.76 -20.80
C TRP A 171 -6.67 11.39 -21.49
N VAL A 172 -7.01 11.38 -22.78
CA VAL A 172 -7.16 10.16 -23.58
C VAL A 172 -5.80 9.57 -23.95
N GLU A 173 -4.88 10.39 -24.46
CA GLU A 173 -3.57 9.90 -24.90
C GLU A 173 -2.75 9.36 -23.73
N TRP A 174 -2.82 9.98 -22.55
CA TRP A 174 -2.18 9.44 -21.34
C TRP A 174 -2.65 8.02 -21.03
N ARG A 175 -3.97 7.79 -21.09
CA ARG A 175 -4.57 6.46 -20.86
C ARG A 175 -4.18 5.46 -21.94
N ARG A 176 -4.05 5.91 -23.20
CA ARG A 176 -3.59 5.06 -24.30
C ARG A 176 -2.14 4.63 -24.12
N LYS A 177 -1.25 5.55 -23.75
CA LYS A 177 0.16 5.24 -23.52
C LYS A 177 0.39 4.27 -22.35
N ASN A 178 -0.48 4.33 -21.34
CA ASN A 178 -0.45 3.44 -20.19
C ASN A 178 -1.24 2.12 -20.40
N ALA A 179 -1.99 1.97 -21.50
CA ALA A 179 -2.79 0.78 -21.77
C ALA A 179 -1.99 -0.56 -21.78
N PRO A 180 -0.71 -0.61 -22.21
CA PRO A 180 0.09 -1.85 -22.13
C PRO A 180 0.22 -2.43 -20.72
N ALA A 181 0.13 -1.59 -19.67
CA ALA A 181 0.17 -2.06 -18.27
C ALA A 181 -1.02 -2.96 -17.91
N ARG A 182 -2.10 -2.98 -18.73
CA ARG A 182 -3.29 -3.79 -18.47
C ARG A 182 -3.00 -5.28 -18.36
N GLU A 183 -2.17 -5.84 -19.24
CA GLU A 183 -1.89 -7.29 -19.23
C GLU A 183 -0.99 -7.65 -18.04
N LEU A 184 0.01 -6.81 -17.75
CA LEU A 184 0.85 -6.92 -16.55
C LEU A 184 0.02 -6.84 -15.27
N PHE A 185 -0.99 -5.97 -15.23
CA PHE A 185 -1.89 -5.84 -14.07
C PHE A 185 -2.70 -7.11 -13.83
N LYS A 186 -3.11 -7.84 -14.88
CA LYS A 186 -3.79 -9.14 -14.71
C LYS A 186 -2.86 -10.18 -14.09
N GLU A 187 -1.61 -10.23 -14.54
CA GLU A 187 -0.58 -11.12 -13.97
C GLU A 187 -0.31 -10.75 -12.51
N TYR A 188 -0.14 -9.46 -12.22
CA TYR A 188 0.00 -8.92 -10.88
C TYR A 188 -1.14 -9.39 -9.97
N VAL A 189 -2.41 -9.19 -10.37
CA VAL A 189 -3.60 -9.59 -9.59
C VAL A 189 -3.60 -11.09 -9.30
N LYS A 190 -3.18 -11.93 -10.26
CA LYS A 190 -3.06 -13.38 -10.05
C LYS A 190 -2.02 -13.69 -8.96
N TYR A 191 -0.83 -13.11 -9.05
CA TYR A 191 0.25 -13.39 -8.12
C TYR A 191 0.00 -12.83 -6.72
N VAL A 192 -0.55 -11.62 -6.58
CA VAL A 192 -0.83 -11.06 -5.24
C VAL A 192 -1.94 -11.82 -4.51
N ASN A 193 -2.89 -12.41 -5.24
CA ASN A 193 -3.86 -13.33 -4.62
C ASN A 193 -3.20 -14.64 -4.18
N GLU A 194 -2.27 -15.19 -4.97
CA GLU A 194 -1.48 -16.36 -4.55
C GLU A 194 -0.63 -16.04 -3.31
N VAL A 195 0.01 -14.86 -3.25
CA VAL A 195 0.73 -14.36 -2.07
C VAL A 195 -0.18 -14.35 -0.84
N ALA A 196 -1.40 -13.83 -0.97
CA ALA A 196 -2.34 -13.78 0.14
C ALA A 196 -2.67 -15.18 0.68
N VAL A 197 -2.98 -16.13 -0.21
CA VAL A 197 -3.28 -17.53 0.16
C VAL A 197 -2.08 -18.19 0.84
N LEU A 198 -0.87 -18.00 0.31
CA LEU A 198 0.36 -18.54 0.89
C LEU A 198 0.67 -17.95 2.28
N ASN A 199 0.12 -16.78 2.60
CA ASN A 199 0.23 -16.15 3.91
C ASN A 199 -1.02 -16.38 4.79
N ASN A 200 -1.84 -17.39 4.48
CA ASN A 200 -3.06 -17.76 5.21
C ASN A 200 -4.18 -16.69 5.20
N PHE A 201 -4.26 -15.88 4.15
CA PHE A 201 -5.37 -14.96 3.91
C PHE A 201 -6.30 -15.48 2.82
N THR A 202 -7.59 -15.14 2.92
CA THR A 202 -8.63 -15.57 1.97
C THR A 202 -8.54 -14.85 0.63
N SER A 203 -7.98 -13.65 0.58
CA SER A 203 -7.81 -12.83 -0.62
C SER A 203 -6.75 -11.76 -0.41
N ASN A 204 -6.26 -11.16 -1.51
CA ASN A 204 -5.37 -10.01 -1.41
C ASN A 204 -6.02 -8.82 -0.67
N THR A 205 -7.34 -8.65 -0.77
CA THR A 205 -8.07 -7.65 0.01
C THR A 205 -7.96 -7.92 1.51
N ALA A 206 -8.17 -9.17 1.95
CA ALA A 206 -8.02 -9.52 3.36
C ALA A 206 -6.57 -9.30 3.85
N TYR A 207 -5.58 -9.60 3.00
CA TYR A 207 -4.17 -9.35 3.28
C TYR A 207 -3.87 -7.84 3.45
N TRP A 208 -4.39 -6.99 2.58
CA TRP A 208 -4.19 -5.53 2.68
C TRP A 208 -4.89 -4.93 3.90
N LEU A 209 -6.13 -5.33 4.15
CA LEU A 209 -6.93 -4.81 5.26
C LEU A 209 -6.43 -5.31 6.62
N HIS A 210 -5.62 -6.39 6.66
CA HIS A 210 -5.06 -6.95 7.89
C HIS A 210 -4.35 -5.92 8.76
N ASN A 211 -3.65 -4.96 8.14
CA ASN A 211 -2.88 -3.94 8.87
C ASN A 211 -3.74 -2.98 9.70
N TYR A 212 -5.03 -2.86 9.39
CA TYR A 212 -5.97 -2.04 10.16
C TYR A 212 -6.47 -2.75 11.43
N GLU A 213 -6.26 -4.06 11.54
CA GLU A 213 -6.69 -4.89 12.67
C GLU A 213 -8.18 -4.70 13.04
N SER A 214 -9.01 -4.32 12.06
CA SER A 214 -10.47 -4.15 12.19
C SER A 214 -11.21 -5.13 11.28
N SER A 215 -12.06 -5.96 11.88
CA SER A 215 -12.95 -6.87 11.15
C SER A 215 -14.10 -6.15 10.42
N THR A 216 -14.34 -4.88 10.74
CA THR A 216 -15.44 -4.05 10.23
C THR A 216 -14.95 -2.88 9.37
N PHE A 217 -13.68 -2.89 8.97
CA PHE A 217 -13.04 -1.78 8.27
C PHE A 217 -13.81 -1.31 7.02
N VAL A 218 -14.32 -2.24 6.21
CA VAL A 218 -15.09 -1.90 5.00
C VAL A 218 -16.38 -1.16 5.37
N GLN A 219 -17.10 -1.65 6.38
CA GLN A 219 -18.34 -1.03 6.85
C GLN A 219 -18.09 0.34 7.50
N GLU A 220 -16.96 0.52 8.18
CA GLU A 220 -16.54 1.80 8.75
C GLU A 220 -16.31 2.84 7.63
N VAL A 221 -15.58 2.46 6.56
CA VAL A 221 -15.36 3.32 5.39
C VAL A 221 -16.67 3.65 4.68
N ASP A 222 -17.55 2.66 4.47
CA ASP A 222 -18.86 2.88 3.85
C ASP A 222 -19.74 3.83 4.68
N THR A 223 -19.69 3.70 6.01
CA THR A 223 -20.43 4.58 6.93
C THR A 223 -19.93 6.02 6.83
N ILE A 224 -18.62 6.23 6.78
CA ILE A 224 -18.02 7.57 6.59
C ILE A 224 -18.41 8.13 5.23
N TRP A 225 -18.40 7.31 4.17
CA TRP A 225 -18.82 7.75 2.84
C TRP A 225 -20.27 8.23 2.82
N GLU A 226 -21.21 7.49 3.42
CA GLU A 226 -22.62 7.92 3.48
C GLU A 226 -22.82 9.21 4.28
N GLN A 227 -21.97 9.49 5.28
CA GLN A 227 -21.97 10.77 6.00
C GLN A 227 -21.44 11.94 5.13
N LEU A 228 -20.42 11.70 4.31
CA LEU A 228 -19.83 12.71 3.43
C LEU A 228 -20.66 12.97 2.17
N LYS A 229 -21.40 11.96 1.72
CA LYS A 229 -22.13 11.95 0.45
C LYS A 229 -23.09 13.14 0.25
N PRO A 230 -23.89 13.60 1.24
CA PRO A 230 -24.73 14.78 1.07
C PRO A 230 -23.91 16.03 0.71
N LEU A 231 -22.78 16.27 1.39
CA LEU A 231 -21.88 17.38 1.09
C LEU A 231 -21.25 17.23 -0.30
N TYR A 232 -20.73 16.05 -0.61
CA TYR A 232 -20.14 15.77 -1.92
C TYR A 232 -21.14 15.98 -3.06
N GLN A 233 -22.40 15.57 -2.90
CA GLN A 233 -23.44 15.75 -3.91
C GLN A 233 -23.76 17.22 -4.16
N GLN A 234 -23.81 18.05 -3.11
CA GLN A 234 -24.00 19.50 -3.27
C GLN A 234 -22.80 20.14 -3.98
N LEU A 235 -21.58 19.80 -3.56
CA LEU A 235 -20.35 20.26 -4.21
C LEU A 235 -20.31 19.83 -5.69
N HIS A 236 -20.52 18.55 -5.97
CA HIS A 236 -20.58 18.00 -7.33
C HIS A 236 -21.64 18.72 -8.18
N ALA A 237 -22.85 18.96 -7.64
CA ALA A 237 -23.90 19.65 -8.37
C ALA A 237 -23.53 21.11 -8.69
N TYR A 238 -22.93 21.82 -7.74
CA TYR A 238 -22.48 23.20 -7.91
C TYR A 238 -21.34 23.31 -8.92
N ILE A 239 -20.31 22.47 -8.78
CA ILE A 239 -19.17 22.43 -9.72
C ILE A 239 -19.66 22.05 -11.13
N ARG A 240 -20.56 21.06 -11.26
CA ARG A 240 -21.19 20.72 -12.55
C ARG A 240 -21.93 21.90 -13.16
N PHE A 241 -22.66 22.67 -12.35
CA PHE A 241 -23.35 23.88 -12.81
C PHE A 241 -22.36 24.93 -13.34
N LYS A 242 -21.30 25.23 -12.59
CA LYS A 242 -20.25 26.19 -13.00
C LYS A 242 -19.49 25.74 -14.25
N LEU A 243 -19.08 24.47 -14.31
CA LEU A 243 -18.47 23.88 -15.50
C LEU A 243 -19.41 23.98 -16.70
N ARG A 244 -20.71 23.76 -16.53
CA ARG A 244 -21.69 23.92 -17.61
C ARG A 244 -21.83 25.38 -18.06
N GLN A 245 -21.74 26.35 -17.16
CA GLN A 245 -21.72 27.78 -17.56
C GLN A 245 -20.51 28.09 -18.45
N ARG A 246 -19.37 27.46 -18.19
CA ARG A 246 -18.13 27.65 -18.97
C ARG A 246 -18.09 26.86 -20.28
N TYR A 247 -18.38 25.56 -20.22
CA TYR A 247 -18.19 24.59 -21.31
C TYR A 247 -19.50 24.25 -22.07
N GLY A 248 -20.62 24.85 -21.69
CA GLY A 248 -21.90 24.67 -22.37
C GLY A 248 -22.42 23.22 -22.29
N SER A 249 -22.96 22.72 -23.40
CA SER A 249 -23.66 21.43 -23.44
C SER A 249 -22.77 20.20 -23.21
N ILE A 250 -21.44 20.33 -23.33
CA ILE A 250 -20.46 19.27 -23.04
C ILE A 250 -20.66 18.70 -21.63
N VAL A 251 -21.04 19.56 -20.68
CA VAL A 251 -21.31 19.16 -19.29
C VAL A 251 -22.82 18.96 -19.11
N SER A 252 -23.26 17.72 -18.91
CA SER A 252 -24.68 17.42 -18.73
C SER A 252 -25.30 18.17 -17.54
N LYS A 253 -26.55 18.65 -17.68
CA LYS A 253 -27.29 19.31 -16.58
C LYS A 253 -27.58 18.36 -15.41
N ARG A 254 -27.77 17.07 -15.72
CA ARG A 254 -28.20 16.05 -14.74
C ARG A 254 -27.28 14.83 -14.68
N GLY A 255 -26.42 14.62 -15.67
CA GLY A 255 -25.47 13.52 -15.74
C GLY A 255 -24.15 13.76 -14.98
N PRO A 256 -23.20 12.83 -15.09
CA PRO A 256 -21.87 12.98 -14.50
C PRO A 256 -21.06 14.10 -15.17
N ILE A 257 -20.03 14.59 -14.47
CA ILE A 257 -19.06 15.54 -15.00
C ILE A 257 -18.05 14.78 -15.89
N PRO A 258 -17.70 15.28 -17.09
CA PRO A 258 -16.60 14.73 -17.87
C PRO A 258 -15.27 14.83 -17.10
N ALA A 259 -14.60 13.70 -16.88
CA ALA A 259 -13.45 13.60 -15.96
C ALA A 259 -12.22 14.45 -16.36
N HIS A 260 -12.08 14.81 -17.64
CA HIS A 260 -10.97 15.64 -18.13
C HIS A 260 -11.13 17.14 -17.82
N LEU A 261 -12.28 17.57 -17.29
CA LEU A 261 -12.59 18.99 -17.05
C LEU A 261 -12.35 19.43 -15.59
N LEU A 262 -11.70 18.60 -14.77
CA LEU A 262 -11.60 18.82 -13.32
C LEU A 262 -10.19 19.23 -12.87
N GLY A 263 -9.34 19.64 -13.80
CA GLY A 263 -8.06 20.27 -13.48
C GLY A 263 -6.95 19.31 -13.05
N ASN A 264 -7.18 17.99 -13.14
CA ASN A 264 -6.25 16.94 -12.72
C ASN A 264 -6.48 15.65 -13.53
N MET A 265 -5.41 14.88 -13.79
CA MET A 265 -5.43 13.68 -14.65
C MET A 265 -6.47 12.62 -14.24
N TRP A 266 -6.70 12.51 -12.93
CA TRP A 266 -7.61 11.52 -12.34
C TRP A 266 -8.85 12.16 -11.72
N ALA A 267 -9.00 13.49 -11.82
CA ALA A 267 -10.05 14.25 -11.15
C ALA A 267 -10.12 13.99 -9.64
N GLN A 268 -8.99 13.64 -9.01
CA GLN A 268 -8.92 13.31 -7.58
C GLN A 268 -8.92 14.57 -6.68
N SER A 269 -8.59 15.71 -7.28
CA SER A 269 -8.65 17.04 -6.68
C SER A 269 -9.15 18.03 -7.71
N TRP A 270 -10.03 18.95 -7.31
CA TRP A 270 -10.67 19.94 -8.19
C TRP A 270 -10.19 21.36 -7.91
N VAL A 271 -9.08 21.51 -7.20
CA VAL A 271 -8.53 22.83 -6.82
C VAL A 271 -8.19 23.69 -8.04
N ASN A 272 -7.72 23.07 -9.13
CA ASN A 272 -7.28 23.78 -10.34
C ASN A 272 -8.42 24.37 -11.19
N VAL A 273 -9.68 24.11 -10.83
CA VAL A 273 -10.85 24.77 -11.44
C VAL A 273 -11.53 25.75 -10.48
N ALA A 274 -10.96 25.99 -9.30
CA ALA A 274 -11.53 26.90 -8.30
C ALA A 274 -11.65 28.34 -8.85
N ASP A 275 -10.71 28.79 -9.68
CA ASP A 275 -10.65 30.14 -10.27
C ASP A 275 -11.91 30.58 -11.03
N PHE A 276 -12.68 29.64 -11.58
CA PHE A 276 -13.94 29.95 -12.26
C PHE A 276 -15.16 29.21 -11.70
N THR A 277 -14.99 28.45 -10.62
CA THR A 277 -16.09 27.74 -9.95
C THR A 277 -16.42 28.31 -8.58
N ILE A 278 -15.50 29.00 -7.92
CA ILE A 278 -15.65 29.64 -6.61
C ILE A 278 -15.50 31.15 -6.81
#